data_AF-A0A4R3LEF0-F1
#
_entry.id   AF-A0A4R3LEF0-F1
#
_cell.length_a   1.000
_cell.length_b   1.000
_cell.length_c   1.000
_cell.angle_alpha   90.00
_cell.angle_beta   90.00
_cell.angle_gamma   90.00
#
_symmetry.space_group_name_H-M   'P 1'
#
loop_
_entity.id
_entity.type
_entity.pdbx_description
1 polymer ?
#
loop_
_entity_poly.entity_id
_entity_poly.type
_entity_poly.pdbx_seq_one_letter_code
_entity_poly.pdbx_strand_id
1 'polypeptide(L)' 'MRVLVKRIWRTYGYPPDLQDAAVQTVLAQAEALCASWAVPA' A
#
# COMPACT_ATOMS: atom_id res chain seq x y z
N MET A 1 0.07 -4.60 -11.21
CA MET A 1 -0.37 -3.85 -10.00
C MET A 1 0.12 -2.39 -9.96
N ARG A 2 1.42 -2.09 -10.13
CA ARG A 2 1.97 -0.71 -10.03
C ARG A 2 1.30 0.35 -10.93
N VAL A 3 0.78 -0.03 -12.10
CA VAL A 3 0.07 0.88 -13.02
C VAL A 3 -1.26 1.37 -12.44
N LEU A 4 -2.00 0.49 -11.78
CA LEU A 4 -3.32 0.81 -11.21
C LEU A 4 -3.16 1.74 -10.00
N VAL A 5 -2.17 1.46 -9.15
CA VAL A 5 -1.80 2.28 -7.98
C VAL A 5 -1.35 3.69 -8.42
N LYS A 6 -0.48 3.79 -9.43
CA LYS A 6 -0.10 5.10 -10.00
C LYS A 6 -1.29 5.86 -10.59
N ARG A 7 -2.28 5.17 -11.13
CA ARG A 7 -3.51 5.80 -11.67
C ARG A 7 -4.36 6.38 -10.55
N ILE A 8 -4.58 5.62 -9.46
CA ILE A 8 -5.31 6.07 -8.27
C ILE A 8 -4.62 7.29 -7.65
N TRP A 9 -3.30 7.25 -7.48
CA TRP A 9 -2.54 8.37 -6.94
C TRP A 9 -2.64 9.64 -7.79
N ARG A 10 -2.60 9.53 -9.13
CA ARG A 10 -2.86 10.68 -10.01
C ARG A 10 -4.28 11.22 -9.86
N THR A 11 -5.27 10.35 -9.66
CA THR A 11 -6.66 10.78 -9.43
C THR A 11 -6.82 11.56 -8.12
N TYR A 12 -6.07 11.22 -7.08
CA TYR A 12 -6.13 11.88 -5.76
C TYR A 12 -5.01 12.91 -5.52
N GLY A 13 -4.19 13.22 -6.53
CA GLY A 13 -3.14 14.23 -6.43
C GLY A 13 -1.97 13.85 -5.50
N TYR A 14 -1.71 12.56 -5.31
CA TYR A 14 -0.67 12.11 -4.38
C TYR A 14 0.73 12.50 -4.89
N PRO A 15 1.54 13.20 -4.08
CA PRO A 15 2.74 13.86 -4.55
C PRO A 15 3.87 12.84 -4.80
N PRO A 16 4.67 13.04 -5.87
CA PRO A 16 5.60 12.04 -6.39
C PRO A 16 6.74 11.67 -5.43
N ASP A 17 7.15 12.60 -4.60
CA ASP A 17 8.15 12.47 -3.54
C ASP A 17 7.71 11.55 -2.39
N LEU A 18 6.40 11.37 -2.19
CA LEU A 18 5.87 10.51 -1.13
C LEU A 18 5.47 9.11 -1.62
N GLN A 19 5.68 8.81 -2.91
CA GLN A 19 5.25 7.53 -3.51
C GLN A 19 5.88 6.33 -2.80
N ASP A 20 7.18 6.37 -2.54
CA ASP A 20 7.86 5.25 -1.88
C ASP A 20 7.37 5.06 -0.45
N ALA A 21 7.12 6.14 0.30
CA ALA A 21 6.53 6.08 1.63
C ALA A 21 5.11 5.47 1.62
N ALA A 22 4.29 5.79 0.60
CA ALA A 22 2.97 5.17 0.45
C ALA A 22 3.06 3.67 0.13
N VAL A 23 4.01 3.24 -0.72
CA VAL A 23 4.22 1.81 -0.98
C VAL A 23 4.56 1.08 0.31
N GLN A 24 5.53 1.59 1.08
CA GLN A 24 5.94 0.99 2.35
C GLN A 24 4.79 0.91 3.34
N THR A 25 3.97 1.97 3.43
CA THR A 25 2.81 2.01 4.32
C THR A 25 1.78 0.95 3.95
N VAL A 26 1.44 0.81 2.66
CA VAL A 26 0.48 -0.20 2.20
C VAL A 26 0.99 -1.62 2.44
N LEU A 27 2.29 -1.87 2.26
CA LEU A 27 2.90 -3.18 2.54
C LEU A 27 2.85 -3.49 4.04
N ALA A 28 3.26 -2.56 4.90
CA ALA A 28 3.21 -2.75 6.35
C ALA A 28 1.78 -3.00 6.87
N GLN A 29 0.79 -2.29 6.32
CA GLN A 29 -0.62 -2.52 6.63
C GLN A 29 -1.10 -3.91 6.18
N ALA A 30 -0.70 -4.34 4.98
CA ALA A 30 -1.04 -5.67 4.47
C ALA A 30 -0.42 -6.78 5.33
N GLU A 31 0.85 -6.64 5.72
CA GLU A 31 1.53 -7.59 6.62
C GLU A 31 0.84 -7.67 7.97
N ALA A 32 0.51 -6.54 8.59
CA ALA A 32 -0.20 -6.48 9.87
C ALA A 32 -1.59 -7.14 9.77
N LEU A 33 -2.32 -6.87 8.69
CA LEU A 33 -3.62 -7.48 8.44
C LEU A 33 -3.52 -8.99 8.25
N CYS A 34 -2.57 -9.45 7.42
CA CYS A 34 -2.33 -10.87 7.19
C CYS A 34 -1.89 -11.59 8.47
N ALA A 35 -1.05 -10.96 9.29
CA ALA A 35 -0.64 -11.49 10.59
C ALA A 35 -1.84 -11.68 11.53
N SER A 36 -2.82 -10.77 11.49
CA SER A 36 -4.06 -10.91 12.27
C SER A 36 -4.97 -12.03 11.77
N TRP A 37 -4.89 -12.38 10.49
CA TRP A 37 -5.69 -13.45 9.88
C TRP A 37 -5.03 -14.82 9.93
N ALA A 38 -3.73 -14.88 10.25
CA ALA A 38 -3.05 -16.14 10.49
C ALA A 38 -3.63 -16.79 11.75
N VAL A 39 -4.61 -17.68 11.56
CA VAL A 39 -5.13 -18.54 12.63
C VAL A 39 -4.00 -19.53 12.98
N PRO A 40 -3.54 -19.58 14.25
CA PRO A 40 -2.56 -20.59 14.64
C PRO A 40 -3.16 -21.99 14.45
N ALA A 41 -2.41 -22.87 13.80
CA ALA A 41 -2.77 -24.27 13.59
C ALA A 41 -2.68 -25.09 14.88
#